data_AF-A0A396ZWJ3-F1
#
_entry.id   AF-A0A396ZWJ3-F1
#
_cell.length_a   1.000
_cell.length_b   1.000
_cell.length_c   1.000
_cell.angle_alpha   90.00
_cell.angle_beta   90.00
_cell.angle_gamma   90.00
#
_symmetry.space_group_name_H-M   'P 1'
#
loop_
_entity.id
_entity.type
_entity.pdbx_description
1 polymer ?
#
loop_
_entity_poly.entity_id
_entity_poly.type
_entity_poly.pdbx_seq_one_letter_code
_entity_poly.pdbx_strand_id
1 'polypeptide(L)'
;MNLAYGANTLEFRVQSTVCGDDDVRVTSTLFMWHASSKLVVADIDLVVGSDSFDRSASSAADFFTHVLGHGYQLIYLSSRRRSVRDELPHAPLLGAFLGLALDTPDQTSVKLAMLQQLQALYPPDVNPFYAGLTNAHHAHAFLHSGLHPGKVLVMDGGRFRLAHQKVLKATDTSYADLKDPRTFDMMFPPVQQQQHDATFQEEAFNDMNFWRLPPPRM
;
A
#
# COMPACT_ATOMS: atom_id res chain seq x y z
N MET A 1 -11.35 24.20 0.92
CA MET A 1 -10.06 23.97 1.62
C MET A 1 -8.98 24.11 0.55
N ASN A 2 -8.11 25.12 0.61
CA ASN A 2 -7.01 25.29 -0.36
C ASN A 2 -5.94 24.23 -0.11
N LEU A 3 -6.23 22.99 -0.48
CA LEU A 3 -5.35 21.84 -0.26
C LEU A 3 -4.26 21.81 -1.33
N ALA A 4 -3.04 21.52 -0.90
CA ALA A 4 -1.92 21.20 -1.79
C ALA A 4 -1.86 19.69 -2.03
N TYR A 5 -1.24 19.27 -3.14
CA TYR A 5 -0.96 17.84 -3.35
C TYR A 5 0.03 17.34 -2.30
N GLY A 6 -0.19 16.11 -1.82
CA GLY A 6 0.57 15.52 -0.71
C GLY A 6 -0.09 15.79 0.65
N ALA A 7 0.74 15.88 1.68
CA ALA A 7 0.30 16.01 3.07
C ALA A 7 -0.11 17.46 3.41
N ASN A 8 -1.30 17.62 3.99
CA ASN A 8 -1.84 18.88 4.48
C ASN A 8 -2.17 18.75 5.96
N THR A 9 -1.67 19.66 6.79
CA THR A 9 -2.03 19.69 8.21
C THR A 9 -3.39 20.37 8.39
N LEU A 10 -4.31 19.65 9.02
CA LEU A 10 -5.61 20.17 9.47
C LEU A 10 -5.58 20.38 10.98
N GLU A 11 -6.24 21.44 11.44
CA GLU A 11 -6.47 21.72 12.85
C GLU A 11 -7.98 21.74 13.11
N PHE A 12 -8.44 20.82 13.95
CA PHE A 12 -9.80 20.74 14.44
C PHE A 12 -9.86 21.39 15.81
N ARG A 13 -10.82 22.30 15.98
CA ARG A 13 -10.99 23.07 17.19
C ARG A 13 -12.31 22.64 17.85
N VAL A 14 -12.22 22.03 19.02
CA VAL A 14 -13.37 21.52 19.77
C VAL A 14 -13.63 22.46 20.93
N GLN A 15 -14.72 23.23 20.83
CA GLN A 15 -15.19 24.07 21.92
C GLN A 15 -16.19 23.29 22.77
N SER A 16 -15.87 23.09 24.05
CA SER A 16 -16.77 22.47 25.01
C SER A 16 -17.41 23.54 25.89
N THR A 17 -18.74 23.60 25.92
CA THR A 17 -19.47 24.54 26.80
C THR A 17 -19.59 24.06 28.25
N VAL A 18 -19.14 22.83 28.55
CA VAL A 18 -19.37 22.15 29.84
C VAL A 18 -18.08 21.99 30.66
N CYS A 19 -16.90 22.00 30.04
CA CYS A 19 -15.63 21.69 30.71
C CYS A 19 -14.67 22.90 30.81
N GLY A 20 -15.21 24.11 30.83
CA GLY A 20 -14.43 25.36 30.78
C GLY A 20 -14.14 25.80 29.36
N ASP A 21 -13.79 27.08 29.20
CA ASP A 21 -13.52 27.77 27.92
C ASP A 21 -12.20 27.30 27.24
N ASP A 22 -11.75 26.09 27.59
CA ASP A 22 -10.53 25.51 27.05
C ASP A 22 -10.78 24.95 25.66
N ASP A 23 -10.17 25.64 24.72
CA ASP A 23 -10.22 25.39 23.31
C ASP A 23 -9.33 24.20 22.94
N VAL A 24 -9.89 22.99 22.87
CA VAL A 24 -9.12 21.78 22.55
C VAL A 24 -8.82 21.76 21.06
N ARG A 25 -7.53 21.87 20.73
CA ARG A 25 -7.02 21.79 19.35
C ARG A 25 -6.50 20.39 19.07
N VAL A 26 -7.02 19.75 18.04
CA VAL A 26 -6.62 18.44 17.55
C VAL A 26 -6.07 18.59 16.14
N THR A 27 -4.81 18.26 15.94
CA THR A 27 -4.20 18.27 14.60
C THR A 27 -4.36 16.92 13.92
N SER A 28 -4.48 16.93 12.60
CA SER A 28 -4.54 15.74 11.75
C SER A 28 -3.83 16.01 10.42
N THR A 29 -3.55 14.96 9.67
CA THR A 29 -2.93 15.06 8.35
C THR A 29 -3.90 14.54 7.30
N LEU A 30 -4.23 15.38 6.32
CA LEU A 30 -5.01 15.04 5.14
C LEU A 30 -4.09 14.89 3.93
N PHE A 31 -4.17 13.76 3.24
CA PHE A 31 -3.41 13.52 2.01
C PHE A 31 -4.30 13.78 0.79
N MET A 32 -3.80 14.59 -0.15
CA MET A 32 -4.45 14.84 -1.44
C MET A 32 -3.58 14.32 -2.57
N TRP A 33 -4.09 13.36 -3.34
CA TRP A 33 -3.41 12.77 -4.50
C TRP A 33 -4.27 12.86 -5.75
N HIS A 34 -3.63 12.83 -6.91
CA HIS A 34 -4.33 12.78 -8.18
C HIS A 34 -4.91 11.37 -8.42
N ALA A 35 -6.04 11.26 -9.12
CA ALA A 35 -6.71 9.97 -9.37
C ALA A 35 -5.86 8.97 -10.19
N SER A 36 -4.87 9.45 -10.96
CA SER A 36 -3.93 8.60 -11.71
C SER A 36 -2.75 8.10 -10.88
N SER A 37 -2.62 8.54 -9.62
CA SER A 37 -1.50 8.16 -8.75
C SER A 37 -1.51 6.66 -8.47
N LYS A 38 -0.32 6.06 -8.49
CA LYS A 38 -0.12 4.63 -8.28
C LYS A 38 0.16 4.33 -6.81
N LEU A 39 -0.71 3.54 -6.17
CA LEU A 39 -0.66 3.25 -4.75
C LEU A 39 0.12 1.96 -4.44
N VAL A 40 0.99 2.03 -3.44
CA VAL A 40 1.67 0.89 -2.84
C VAL A 40 1.06 0.60 -1.45
N VAL A 41 0.46 -0.58 -1.39
CA VAL A 41 -0.15 -1.33 -0.28
C VAL A 41 0.78 -1.90 0.80
N ALA A 42 1.13 -1.29 1.92
CA ALA A 42 2.02 -1.94 2.91
C ALA A 42 1.31 -2.42 4.17
N ASP A 43 1.21 -3.74 4.39
CA ASP A 43 0.72 -4.33 5.64
C ASP A 43 1.75 -4.13 6.77
N ILE A 44 1.57 -3.10 7.60
CA ILE A 44 2.52 -2.77 8.69
C ILE A 44 2.50 -3.81 9.82
N ASP A 45 1.43 -4.60 9.96
CA ASP A 45 1.40 -5.69 10.94
C ASP A 45 2.49 -6.74 10.67
N LEU A 46 2.93 -6.84 9.40
CA LEU A 46 4.08 -7.63 8.93
C LEU A 46 5.41 -7.05 9.39
N VAL A 47 5.58 -5.74 9.21
CA VAL A 47 6.85 -4.99 9.34
C VAL A 47 7.19 -4.78 10.82
N VAL A 48 6.18 -4.55 11.67
CA VAL A 48 6.38 -4.25 13.09
C VAL A 48 6.37 -5.51 13.97
N GLY A 49 5.79 -6.62 13.49
CA GLY A 49 5.52 -7.82 14.29
C GLY A 49 6.37 -9.05 14.01
N SER A 50 7.17 -9.09 12.94
CA SER A 50 7.96 -10.28 12.57
C SER A 50 9.46 -10.00 12.61
N ASP A 51 10.23 -10.95 13.15
CA ASP A 51 11.70 -11.02 13.09
C ASP A 51 12.24 -11.26 11.66
N SER A 52 11.34 -11.23 10.67
CA SER A 52 11.55 -11.76 9.33
C SER A 52 12.03 -10.68 8.36
N PHE A 53 11.50 -9.46 8.42
CA PHE A 53 12.04 -8.39 7.60
C PHE A 53 13.29 -7.83 8.29
N ASP A 54 14.45 -8.10 7.71
CA ASP A 54 15.80 -7.80 8.19
C ASP A 54 15.80 -6.64 9.20
N ARG A 55 16.12 -6.91 10.47
CA ARG A 55 15.94 -6.02 11.65
C ARG A 55 16.71 -4.69 11.59
N SER A 56 17.24 -4.27 10.46
CA SER A 56 17.58 -2.87 10.28
C SER A 56 16.33 -2.14 9.83
N ALA A 57 15.81 -1.26 10.68
CA ALA A 57 14.83 -0.25 10.28
C ALA A 57 15.17 0.42 8.94
N SER A 58 16.47 0.51 8.64
CA SER A 58 17.00 0.96 7.36
C SER A 58 16.48 0.16 6.17
N SER A 59 16.43 -1.17 6.16
CA SER A 59 16.08 -1.89 4.92
C SER A 59 14.64 -1.67 4.47
N ALA A 60 13.70 -1.47 5.41
CA ALA A 60 12.30 -1.17 5.08
C ALA A 60 12.13 0.28 4.71
N ALA A 61 12.72 1.15 5.53
CA ALA A 61 12.71 2.58 5.29
C ALA A 61 13.31 2.92 3.94
N ASP A 62 14.46 2.32 3.58
CA ASP A 62 15.15 2.50 2.31
C ASP A 62 14.26 2.05 1.16
N PHE A 63 13.67 0.86 1.24
CA PHE A 63 12.75 0.36 0.21
C PHE A 63 11.56 1.32 0.00
N PHE A 64 10.87 1.70 1.07
CA PHE A 64 9.73 2.60 0.98
C PHE A 64 10.12 4.00 0.51
N THR A 65 11.32 4.47 0.89
CA THR A 65 11.87 5.75 0.41
C THR A 65 12.14 5.70 -1.08
N HIS A 66 12.68 4.60 -1.61
CA HIS A 66 12.88 4.43 -3.06
C HIS A 66 11.53 4.37 -3.80
N VAL A 67 10.53 3.69 -3.25
CA VAL A 67 9.16 3.67 -3.80
C VAL A 67 8.60 5.09 -3.92
N LEU A 68 8.70 5.89 -2.87
CA LEU A 68 8.26 7.29 -2.89
C LEU A 68 9.10 8.14 -3.85
N GLY A 69 10.42 7.90 -3.92
CA GLY A 69 11.34 8.59 -4.82
C GLY A 69 11.03 8.35 -6.30
N HIS A 70 10.41 7.21 -6.63
CA HIS A 70 9.96 6.88 -7.99
C HIS A 70 8.56 7.42 -8.33
N GLY A 71 7.95 8.21 -7.45
CA GLY A 71 6.67 8.89 -7.69
C GLY A 71 5.44 8.08 -7.28
N TYR A 72 5.61 6.87 -6.74
CA TYR A 72 4.52 6.09 -6.17
C TYR A 72 4.05 6.68 -4.85
N GLN A 73 2.77 6.47 -4.51
CA GLN A 73 2.21 6.86 -3.22
C GLN A 73 2.12 5.65 -2.30
N LEU A 74 2.56 5.79 -1.06
CA LEU A 74 2.55 4.71 -0.08
C LEU A 74 1.37 4.86 0.88
N ILE A 75 0.72 3.74 1.23
CA ILE A 75 -0.28 3.67 2.29
C ILE A 75 0.08 2.50 3.20
N TYR A 76 0.11 2.75 4.51
CA TYR A 76 0.23 1.69 5.49
C TYR A 76 -1.15 1.14 5.85
N LEU A 77 -1.27 -0.17 5.97
CA LEU A 77 -2.48 -0.89 6.33
C LEU A 77 -2.27 -1.63 7.65
N SER A 78 -3.10 -1.32 8.66
CA SER A 78 -3.04 -2.01 9.96
C SER A 78 -4.41 -2.49 10.41
N SER A 79 -4.50 -3.79 10.69
CA SER A 79 -5.67 -4.39 11.34
C SER A 79 -5.65 -4.23 12.87
N ARG A 80 -4.53 -3.74 13.42
CA ARG A 80 -4.33 -3.52 14.87
C ARG A 80 -4.12 -2.03 15.14
N ARG A 81 -4.39 -1.58 16.37
CA ARG A 81 -4.02 -0.22 16.80
C ARG A 81 -2.50 -0.15 17.03
N ARG A 82 -1.74 0.04 15.95
CA ARG A 82 -0.29 0.29 16.02
C ARG A 82 0.03 1.66 15.44
N SER A 83 1.01 2.33 16.04
CA SER A 83 1.66 3.47 15.44
C SER A 83 2.67 3.02 14.38
N VAL A 84 2.85 3.85 13.36
CA VAL A 84 3.97 3.73 12.43
C VAL A 84 5.25 4.10 13.20
N ARG A 85 6.35 3.37 12.96
CA ARG A 85 7.65 3.71 13.55
C ARG A 85 8.21 4.96 12.88
N ASP A 86 8.89 5.82 13.65
CA ASP A 86 9.45 7.09 13.15
C ASP A 86 10.51 6.91 12.05
N GLU A 87 11.08 5.70 11.94
CA GLU A 87 12.08 5.34 10.95
C GLU A 87 11.49 5.13 9.54
N LEU A 88 10.18 4.87 9.47
CA LEU A 88 9.48 4.66 8.20
C LEU A 88 9.08 6.00 7.59
N PRO A 89 9.08 6.11 6.25
CA PRO A 89 8.71 7.37 5.61
C PRO A 89 7.25 7.74 5.91
N HIS A 90 7.00 9.05 5.98
CA HIS A 90 5.71 9.60 6.32
C HIS A 90 4.66 9.30 5.23
N ALA A 91 3.66 8.49 5.59
CA ALA A 91 2.57 8.08 4.72
C ALA A 91 1.31 7.83 5.56
N PRO A 92 0.11 7.93 4.97
CA PRO A 92 -1.14 7.68 5.69
C PRO A 92 -1.21 6.24 6.20
N LEU A 93 -1.71 6.09 7.43
CA LEU A 93 -2.02 4.81 8.03
C LEU A 93 -3.53 4.58 7.95
N LEU A 94 -3.96 3.63 7.11
CA LEU A 94 -5.29 3.10 7.13
C LEU A 94 -5.37 2.08 8.27
N GLY A 95 -5.96 2.49 9.39
CA GLY A 95 -6.11 1.67 10.59
C GLY A 95 -7.55 1.21 10.77
N ALA A 96 -7.74 -0.05 11.15
CA ALA A 96 -9.04 -0.54 11.55
C ALA A 96 -9.45 0.09 12.90
N PHE A 97 -10.47 0.96 12.89
CA PHE A 97 -11.09 1.49 14.11
C PHE A 97 -12.00 0.43 14.75
N LEU A 98 -11.42 -0.70 15.14
CA LEU A 98 -12.09 -1.88 15.71
C LEU A 98 -12.55 -1.69 17.17
N GLY A 99 -12.99 -0.48 17.53
CA GLY A 99 -13.62 -0.21 18.82
C GLY A 99 -15.15 -0.42 18.83
N LEU A 100 -15.76 -0.64 17.66
CA LEU A 100 -17.22 -0.64 17.50
C LEU A 100 -17.82 -1.97 16.99
N ALA A 101 -16.99 -2.96 16.65
CA ALA A 101 -17.45 -4.28 16.23
C ALA A 101 -17.24 -5.26 17.39
N LEU A 102 -18.34 -5.67 18.03
CA LEU A 102 -18.39 -6.90 18.80
C LEU A 102 -18.01 -8.07 17.87
N ASP A 103 -17.32 -9.06 18.43
CA ASP A 103 -16.69 -10.22 17.78
C ASP A 103 -15.36 -9.91 17.07
N THR A 104 -14.29 -10.60 17.47
CA THR A 104 -12.97 -10.54 16.83
C THR A 104 -13.12 -10.78 15.32
N PRO A 105 -13.08 -9.73 14.49
CA PRO A 105 -13.29 -9.92 13.07
C PRO A 105 -12.03 -10.50 12.46
N ASP A 106 -12.21 -11.44 11.55
CA ASP A 106 -11.12 -12.00 10.76
C ASP A 106 -10.29 -10.87 10.15
N GLN A 107 -9.00 -10.79 10.51
CA GLN A 107 -8.09 -9.73 10.05
C GLN A 107 -8.03 -9.67 8.53
N THR A 108 -8.22 -10.80 7.84
CA THR A 108 -8.26 -10.87 6.38
C THR A 108 -9.48 -10.14 5.83
N SER A 109 -10.68 -10.42 6.36
CA SER A 109 -11.91 -9.72 5.97
C SER A 109 -11.84 -8.21 6.20
N VAL A 110 -11.27 -7.77 7.33
CA VAL A 110 -11.09 -6.34 7.65
C VAL A 110 -10.17 -5.68 6.64
N LYS A 111 -9.03 -6.30 6.33
CA LYS A 111 -8.07 -5.77 5.34
C LYS A 111 -8.67 -5.71 3.94
N LEU A 112 -9.46 -6.72 3.54
CA LEU A 112 -10.17 -6.69 2.26
C LEU A 112 -11.16 -5.52 2.21
N ALA A 113 -11.99 -5.34 3.25
CA ALA A 113 -12.95 -4.24 3.31
C ALA A 113 -12.26 -2.87 3.25
N MET A 114 -11.15 -2.72 3.98
CA MET A 114 -10.31 -1.52 3.96
C MET A 114 -9.77 -1.20 2.56
N LEU A 115 -9.25 -2.20 1.85
CA LEU A 115 -8.75 -2.05 0.48
C LEU A 115 -9.89 -1.71 -0.49
N GLN A 116 -11.06 -2.33 -0.35
CA GLN A 116 -12.24 -2.02 -1.17
C GLN A 116 -12.76 -0.60 -0.93
N GLN A 117 -12.79 -0.15 0.33
CA GLN A 117 -13.17 1.23 0.66
C GLN A 117 -12.20 2.25 0.07
N LEU A 118 -10.89 1.94 0.10
CA LEU A 118 -9.87 2.76 -0.53
C LEU A 118 -10.03 2.79 -2.06
N GLN A 119 -10.30 1.64 -2.69
CA GLN A 119 -10.59 1.56 -4.12
C GLN A 119 -11.82 2.37 -4.51
N ALA A 120 -12.86 2.38 -3.66
CA ALA A 120 -14.09 3.14 -3.89
C ALA A 120 -13.91 4.67 -3.89
N LEU A 121 -12.75 5.18 -3.46
CA LEU A 121 -12.40 6.60 -3.58
C LEU A 121 -11.98 6.99 -5.01
N TYR A 122 -11.71 6.02 -5.88
CA TYR A 122 -11.26 6.21 -7.25
C TYR A 122 -12.40 5.93 -8.25
N PRO A 123 -12.30 6.46 -9.49
CA PRO A 123 -13.22 6.09 -10.56
C PRO A 123 -13.31 4.56 -10.75
N PRO A 124 -14.48 4.01 -11.09
CA PRO A 124 -14.73 2.57 -11.13
C PRO A 124 -13.91 1.82 -12.20
N ASP A 125 -13.42 2.53 -13.20
CA ASP A 125 -12.59 2.07 -14.30
C ASP A 125 -11.08 2.13 -13.99
N VAL A 126 -10.69 2.71 -12.85
CA VAL A 126 -9.29 2.89 -12.46
C VAL A 126 -8.97 2.00 -11.27
N ASN A 127 -8.00 1.09 -11.44
CA ASN A 127 -7.38 0.40 -10.31
C ASN A 127 -6.24 1.28 -9.76
N PRO A 128 -6.36 1.83 -8.55
CA PRO A 128 -5.32 2.68 -7.98
C PRO A 128 -4.11 1.87 -7.48
N PHE A 129 -4.26 0.56 -7.28
CA PHE A 129 -3.23 -0.27 -6.68
C PHE A 129 -2.17 -0.70 -7.69
N TYR A 130 -0.92 -0.35 -7.39
CA TYR A 130 0.24 -0.79 -8.15
C TYR A 130 0.86 -2.05 -7.58
N ALA A 131 1.14 -2.07 -6.27
CA ALA A 131 1.77 -3.19 -5.58
C ALA A 131 1.28 -3.32 -4.15
N GLY A 132 1.42 -4.52 -3.57
CA GLY A 132 1.03 -4.81 -2.19
C GLY A 132 2.08 -5.66 -1.48
N LEU A 133 2.38 -5.34 -0.22
CA LEU A 133 3.30 -6.06 0.66
C LEU A 133 2.50 -6.63 1.83
N THR A 134 2.57 -7.95 2.02
CA THR A 134 1.77 -8.65 3.04
C THR A 134 2.38 -10.00 3.46
N ASN A 135 1.74 -10.73 4.37
CA ASN A 135 2.09 -12.11 4.71
C ASN A 135 1.23 -13.11 3.91
N ALA A 136 1.63 -14.38 3.94
CA ALA A 136 0.91 -15.45 3.25
C ALA A 136 -0.55 -15.62 3.75
N HIS A 137 -0.84 -15.27 5.00
CA HIS A 137 -2.16 -15.39 5.58
C HIS A 137 -3.15 -14.37 4.99
N HIS A 138 -2.71 -13.13 4.79
CA HIS A 138 -3.54 -12.04 4.27
C HIS A 138 -3.41 -11.81 2.76
N ALA A 139 -2.53 -12.52 2.06
CA ALA A 139 -2.32 -12.38 0.62
C ALA A 139 -3.63 -12.48 -0.19
N HIS A 140 -4.56 -13.35 0.23
CA HIS A 140 -5.87 -13.48 -0.41
C HIS A 140 -6.69 -12.19 -0.38
N ALA A 141 -6.62 -11.37 0.68
CA ALA A 141 -7.33 -10.08 0.75
C ALA A 141 -6.78 -9.09 -0.28
N PHE A 142 -5.46 -9.03 -0.44
CA PHE A 142 -4.81 -8.17 -1.42
C PHE A 142 -5.20 -8.58 -2.84
N LEU A 143 -5.14 -9.87 -3.16
CA LEU A 143 -5.54 -10.37 -4.48
C LEU A 143 -7.03 -10.09 -4.80
N HIS A 144 -7.93 -10.30 -3.83
CA HIS A 144 -9.36 -10.03 -4.03
C HIS A 144 -9.69 -8.54 -4.16
N SER A 145 -8.82 -7.63 -3.69
CA SER A 145 -8.98 -6.19 -3.90
C SER A 145 -8.67 -5.72 -5.33
N GLY A 146 -8.20 -6.63 -6.20
CA GLY A 146 -7.82 -6.32 -7.58
C GLY A 146 -6.33 -6.08 -7.80
N LEU A 147 -5.49 -6.25 -6.78
CA LEU A 147 -4.03 -6.25 -6.97
C LEU A 147 -3.61 -7.46 -7.83
N HIS A 148 -2.78 -7.19 -8.84
CA HIS A 148 -2.26 -8.24 -9.70
C HIS A 148 -1.34 -9.21 -8.91
N PRO A 149 -1.45 -10.54 -9.09
CA PRO A 149 -0.61 -11.52 -8.38
C PRO A 149 0.91 -11.31 -8.57
N GLY A 150 1.32 -10.75 -9.71
CA GLY A 150 2.72 -10.39 -10.00
C GLY A 150 3.21 -9.10 -9.31
N LYS A 151 2.33 -8.43 -8.55
CA LYS A 151 2.61 -7.20 -7.81
C LYS A 151 2.33 -7.33 -6.31
N VAL A 152 1.91 -8.51 -5.85
CA VAL A 152 1.76 -8.82 -4.42
C VAL A 152 2.99 -9.55 -3.92
N LEU A 153 3.77 -8.85 -3.10
CA LEU A 153 4.94 -9.32 -2.38
C LEU A 153 4.52 -9.92 -1.04
N VAL A 154 4.71 -11.22 -0.92
CA VAL A 154 4.39 -12.04 0.25
C VAL A 154 5.67 -12.33 1.01
N MET A 155 5.73 -11.97 2.29
CA MET A 155 6.87 -12.31 3.14
C MET A 155 6.79 -13.78 3.56
N ASP A 156 7.88 -14.50 3.33
CA ASP A 156 8.06 -15.91 3.66
C ASP A 156 9.49 -16.11 4.21
N GLY A 157 9.62 -16.53 5.47
CA GLY A 157 10.93 -16.82 6.09
C GLY A 157 11.95 -15.68 6.05
N GLY A 158 11.48 -14.42 5.97
CA GLY A 158 12.31 -13.21 5.91
C GLY A 158 12.74 -12.75 4.52
N ARG A 159 12.21 -13.38 3.47
CA ARG A 159 12.35 -12.93 2.09
C ARG A 159 10.97 -12.61 1.51
N PHE A 160 10.93 -11.72 0.52
CA PHE A 160 9.71 -11.48 -0.25
C PHE A 160 9.61 -12.39 -1.45
N ARG A 161 8.41 -12.95 -1.69
CA ARG A 161 8.07 -13.80 -2.82
C ARG A 161 6.81 -13.29 -3.49
N LEU A 162 6.65 -13.47 -4.79
CA LEU A 162 5.40 -13.09 -5.46
C LEU A 162 4.27 -14.07 -5.13
N ALA A 163 3.06 -13.54 -4.91
CA ALA A 163 1.87 -14.36 -4.65
C ALA A 163 1.56 -15.36 -5.79
N HIS A 164 1.96 -15.05 -7.03
CA HIS A 164 1.75 -15.90 -8.22
C HIS A 164 2.65 -17.16 -8.27
N GLN A 165 3.66 -17.30 -7.39
CA GLN A 165 4.69 -18.33 -7.49
C GLN A 165 4.25 -19.74 -7.03
N LYS A 166 3.01 -20.16 -7.31
CA LYS A 166 2.57 -21.57 -7.12
C LYS A 166 2.71 -22.44 -8.38
N VAL A 167 2.95 -21.87 -9.56
CA VAL A 167 2.85 -22.61 -10.85
C VAL A 167 4.20 -22.98 -11.50
N LEU A 168 5.32 -22.33 -11.14
CA LEU A 168 6.63 -22.64 -11.76
C LEU A 168 7.70 -22.90 -10.69
N LYS A 169 7.84 -24.17 -10.28
CA LYS A 169 8.93 -24.66 -9.42
C LYS A 169 10.33 -24.51 -10.05
N ALA A 170 10.42 -24.17 -11.35
CA ALA A 170 11.67 -24.10 -12.10
C ALA A 170 12.31 -22.69 -12.14
N THR A 171 11.57 -21.65 -11.72
CA THR A 171 12.08 -20.29 -11.60
C THR A 171 12.02 -19.89 -10.14
N ASP A 172 12.91 -20.49 -9.35
CA ASP A 172 13.27 -20.02 -8.02
C ASP A 172 14.24 -18.81 -8.08
N THR A 173 14.27 -18.12 -9.22
CA THR A 173 14.70 -16.72 -9.37
C THR A 173 13.70 -15.81 -8.65
N SER A 174 13.48 -16.10 -7.37
CA SER A 174 12.83 -15.19 -6.45
C SER A 174 13.55 -13.84 -6.51
N TYR A 175 12.79 -12.77 -6.28
CA TYR A 175 13.30 -11.42 -6.02
C TYR A 175 14.09 -11.42 -4.69
N ALA A 176 15.13 -12.25 -4.62
CA ALA A 176 15.89 -12.57 -3.42
C ALA A 176 16.49 -11.31 -2.80
N ASP A 177 16.78 -10.32 -3.64
CA ASP A 177 17.25 -9.00 -3.24
C ASP A 177 16.41 -7.90 -3.90
N LEU A 178 15.24 -7.56 -3.33
CA LEU A 178 14.62 -6.24 -3.56
C LEU A 178 15.54 -5.08 -3.15
N LYS A 179 16.65 -5.39 -2.45
CA LYS A 179 17.75 -4.49 -2.14
C LYS A 179 18.60 -4.15 -3.37
N ASP A 180 18.60 -4.98 -4.42
CA ASP A 180 19.33 -4.68 -5.65
C ASP A 180 18.60 -3.56 -6.43
N PRO A 181 19.25 -2.40 -6.65
CA PRO A 181 18.63 -1.26 -7.32
C PRO A 181 18.11 -1.59 -8.72
N ARG A 182 18.78 -2.47 -9.47
CA ARG A 182 18.34 -2.83 -10.84
C ARG A 182 17.05 -3.62 -10.83
N THR A 183 16.95 -4.58 -9.91
CA THR A 183 15.74 -5.36 -9.69
C THR A 183 14.59 -4.47 -9.21
N PHE A 184 14.89 -3.49 -8.34
CA PHE A 184 13.91 -2.50 -7.90
C PHE A 184 13.40 -1.63 -9.05
N ASP A 185 14.30 -1.01 -9.83
CA ASP A 185 13.95 -0.12 -10.95
C ASP A 185 13.10 -0.82 -12.01
N MET A 186 13.34 -2.11 -12.22
CA MET A 186 12.53 -2.94 -13.11
C MET A 186 11.12 -3.20 -12.55
N MET A 187 10.98 -3.33 -11.22
CA MET A 187 9.70 -3.61 -10.57
C MET A 187 8.89 -2.34 -10.31
N PHE A 188 9.56 -1.24 -10.00
CA PHE A 188 9.03 0.08 -9.73
C PHE A 188 9.72 1.05 -10.69
N PRO A 189 9.40 1.05 -11.99
CA PRO A 189 9.94 2.05 -12.90
C PRO A 189 9.58 3.46 -12.41
N PRO A 190 10.44 4.48 -12.62
CA PRO A 190 10.09 5.84 -12.26
C PRO A 190 8.81 6.27 -12.98
N VAL A 191 7.74 6.49 -12.20
CA VAL A 191 6.53 7.10 -12.72
C VAL A 191 6.87 8.56 -12.84
N GLN A 192 7.12 9.04 -14.07
CA GLN A 192 7.17 10.46 -14.31
C GLN A 192 5.89 11.03 -13.69
N GLN A 193 6.01 11.87 -12.66
CA GLN A 193 4.94 12.77 -12.28
C GLN A 193 4.79 13.68 -13.49
N GLN A 194 4.09 13.20 -14.51
CA GLN A 194 3.84 13.94 -15.73
C GLN A 194 3.18 15.22 -15.25
N GLN A 195 3.83 16.35 -15.57
CA GLN A 195 3.23 17.67 -15.46
C GLN A 195 1.81 17.54 -15.99
N HIS A 196 0.86 18.01 -15.19
CA HIS A 196 -0.52 17.55 -15.00
C HIS A 196 -1.46 17.45 -16.23
N ASP A 197 -1.02 16.87 -17.35
CA ASP A 197 -1.73 16.96 -18.65
C ASP A 197 -1.68 15.68 -19.51
N ALA A 198 -1.29 14.53 -18.97
CA ALA A 198 -1.19 13.31 -19.76
C ALA A 198 -2.26 12.27 -19.38
N THR A 199 -3.05 11.93 -20.40
CA THR A 199 -3.99 10.82 -20.52
C THR A 199 -3.54 9.55 -19.81
N PHE A 200 -4.49 8.87 -19.12
CA PHE A 200 -4.35 7.56 -18.48
C PHE A 200 -3.61 6.56 -19.40
N GLN A 201 -2.29 6.43 -19.25
CA GLN A 201 -1.57 5.33 -19.87
C GLN A 201 -1.81 4.08 -19.03
N GLU A 202 -2.47 3.10 -19.66
CA GLU A 202 -2.83 1.82 -19.05
C GLU A 202 -1.58 0.93 -18.94
N GLU A 203 -0.87 1.01 -17.80
CA GLU A 203 0.30 0.16 -17.48
C GLU A 203 -0.04 -1.34 -17.33
N ALA A 204 -1.30 -1.73 -17.53
CA ALA A 204 -1.73 -3.14 -17.56
C ALA A 204 -1.07 -3.92 -18.71
N PHE A 205 -0.55 -3.22 -19.72
CA PHE A 205 0.14 -3.80 -20.88
C PHE A 205 1.62 -3.41 -20.89
N ASN A 206 2.42 -4.02 -20.02
CA ASN A 206 3.89 -4.03 -20.15
C ASN A 206 4.41 -5.47 -20.07
N ASP A 207 5.63 -5.73 -20.53
CA ASP A 207 6.20 -7.09 -20.63
C ASP A 207 6.21 -7.87 -19.30
N MET A 208 6.07 -7.16 -18.17
CA MET A 208 5.97 -7.74 -16.82
C MET A 208 4.53 -8.07 -16.41
N ASN A 209 3.54 -7.39 -16.99
CA ASN A 209 2.09 -7.64 -16.84
C ASN A 209 1.50 -8.48 -18.00
N PHE A 210 2.28 -8.75 -19.06
CA PHE A 210 1.81 -9.41 -20.27
C PHE A 210 1.88 -10.94 -20.17
N TRP A 211 0.80 -11.60 -19.74
CA TRP A 211 0.62 -13.04 -20.00
C TRP A 211 -0.79 -13.37 -20.51
N ARG A 212 -0.85 -13.49 -21.84
CA ARG A 212 -1.75 -14.27 -22.72
C ARG A 212 -3.20 -14.44 -22.21
N LEU A 213 -4.11 -13.68 -22.82
CA LEU A 213 -5.52 -14.06 -22.88
C LEU A 213 -5.63 -15.54 -23.30
N PRO A 214 -6.41 -16.38 -22.60
CA PRO A 214 -6.69 -17.70 -23.11
C PRO A 214 -7.33 -17.55 -24.51
N PRO A 215 -6.92 -18.33 -25.52
CA PRO A 215 -7.52 -18.22 -26.84
C PRO A 215 -9.03 -18.42 -26.71
N PRO A 216 -9.84 -17.66 -27.50
CA PRO A 216 -11.28 -17.79 -27.46
C PRO A 216 -11.65 -19.25 -27.69
N ARG A 217 -12.49 -19.78 -26.79
CA ARG A 217 -13.03 -21.13 -26.95
C ARG A 217 -13.86 -21.14 -28.23
N MET A 218 -13.39 -21.87 -29.23
CA MET A 218 -14.23 -22.33 -30.34
C MET A 218 -15.24 -23.36 -29.84
#